data_AF-A0A4R2ITT9-F1
#
_entry.id   AF-A0A4R2ITT9-F1
#
_cell.length_a   1.000
_cell.length_b   1.000
_cell.length_c   1.000
_cell.angle_alpha   90.00
_cell.angle_beta   90.00
_cell.angle_gamma   90.00
#
_symmetry.space_group_name_H-M   'P 1'
#
loop_
_entity.id
_entity.type
_entity.pdbx_description
1 polymer ?
#
loop_
_entity_poly.entity_id
_entity_poly.type
_entity_poly.pdbx_seq_one_letter_code
_entity_poly.pdbx_strand_id
1 'polypeptide(L)'
;MAPPIKTTISDIDKLFNYLKGQVGWVPLDRVRSTIDSKLSDNRKLEACRYLGLIDRDGTNIKLSDSGRAYAGGDDAERAAVMLAALRSVPLYSQTVDWIHYNHKAEPTKTDVGNYWHDKLQSELDGAKDTALTDAVIFFFRVADAAGLGKFIAPGKGRPIALLRSDLEAIEQVVTGSASQAESSETQALPDPPPAGTTAGAGRPPAPVPAAPVTPVSVQTSPAIHINLEIHIAADATPATVEEIFKNMRKYVLADGE
;
A
#
# COMPACT_ATOMS: atom_id res chain seq x y z
N MET A 1 4.56 -7.18 7.65
CA MET A 1 5.82 -7.44 6.92
C MET A 1 6.50 -6.11 6.75
N ALA A 2 7.64 -5.91 7.41
CA ALA A 2 8.33 -4.62 7.43
C ALA A 2 8.74 -4.16 6.01
N PRO A 3 8.63 -2.86 5.72
CA PRO A 3 8.94 -2.32 4.41
C PRO A 3 10.43 -2.40 4.07
N PRO A 4 10.79 -2.40 2.78
CA PRO A 4 12.10 -2.85 2.36
C PRO A 4 13.18 -1.77 2.43
N ILE A 5 14.42 -2.21 2.63
CA ILE A 5 15.56 -1.34 2.92
C ILE A 5 16.52 -1.28 1.72
N LYS A 6 16.78 -0.08 1.20
CA LYS A 6 17.84 0.25 0.21
C LYS A 6 17.77 -0.47 -1.15
N THR A 7 16.60 -0.92 -1.58
CA THR A 7 16.42 -1.53 -2.92
C THR A 7 16.24 -0.46 -3.99
N THR A 8 17.03 -0.50 -5.07
CA THR A 8 16.83 0.37 -6.25
C THR A 8 16.12 -0.38 -7.38
N ILE A 9 15.43 0.34 -8.26
CA ILE A 9 14.76 -0.26 -9.44
C ILE A 9 15.79 -0.94 -10.36
N SER A 10 16.97 -0.33 -10.53
CA SER A 10 18.06 -0.94 -11.32
C SER A 10 18.55 -2.28 -10.75
N ASP A 11 18.51 -2.46 -9.42
CA ASP A 11 18.83 -3.76 -8.82
C ASP A 11 17.76 -4.81 -9.16
N ILE A 12 16.48 -4.43 -9.13
CA ILE A 12 15.35 -5.27 -9.49
C ILE A 12 15.49 -5.69 -10.95
N ASP A 13 15.74 -4.74 -11.86
CA ASP A 13 15.90 -5.01 -13.29
C ASP A 13 17.01 -6.02 -13.57
N LYS A 14 18.18 -5.86 -12.93
CA LYS A 14 19.32 -6.79 -13.10
C LYS A 14 19.00 -8.19 -12.58
N LEU A 15 18.37 -8.28 -11.40
CA LEU A 15 17.94 -9.56 -10.84
C LEU A 15 16.90 -10.23 -11.75
N PHE A 16 15.94 -9.47 -12.27
CA PHE A 16 14.82 -9.99 -13.04
C PHE A 16 15.23 -10.38 -14.45
N ASN A 17 16.17 -9.65 -15.06
CA ASN A 17 16.78 -10.04 -16.33
C ASN A 17 17.45 -11.42 -16.24
N TYR A 18 18.10 -11.73 -15.11
CA TYR A 18 18.65 -13.06 -14.87
C TYR A 18 17.55 -14.11 -14.68
N LEU A 19 16.57 -13.82 -13.81
CA LEU A 19 15.49 -14.77 -13.49
C LEU A 19 14.52 -15.02 -14.65
N LYS A 20 14.38 -14.07 -15.59
CA LYS A 20 13.54 -14.20 -16.80
C LYS A 20 13.93 -15.43 -17.63
N GLY A 21 15.22 -15.73 -17.72
CA GLY A 21 15.74 -16.89 -18.43
C GLY A 21 15.61 -18.21 -17.67
N GLN A 22 15.18 -18.18 -16.41
CA GLN A 22 15.05 -19.37 -15.57
C GLN A 22 13.60 -19.88 -15.55
N VAL A 23 13.45 -21.18 -15.72
CA VAL A 23 12.16 -21.87 -15.64
C VAL A 23 11.99 -22.44 -14.24
N GLY A 24 10.91 -22.05 -13.54
CA GLY A 24 10.60 -22.53 -12.21
C GLY A 24 11.46 -21.94 -11.09
N TRP A 25 11.67 -22.75 -10.05
CA TRP A 25 12.40 -22.38 -8.83
C TRP A 25 13.92 -22.39 -9.05
N VAL A 26 14.59 -21.35 -8.59
CA VAL A 26 16.04 -21.18 -8.69
C VAL A 26 16.65 -21.14 -7.28
N PRO A 27 17.62 -22.01 -6.97
CA PRO A 27 18.31 -21.98 -5.68
C PRO A 27 19.05 -20.66 -5.46
N LEU A 28 18.91 -20.06 -4.28
CA LEU A 28 19.55 -18.78 -3.95
C LEU A 28 21.06 -18.81 -4.10
N ASP A 29 21.70 -19.92 -3.77
CA ASP A 29 23.15 -20.06 -3.90
C ASP A 29 23.60 -19.99 -5.37
N ARG A 30 22.79 -20.52 -6.30
CA ARG A 30 23.02 -20.40 -7.74
C ARG A 30 22.85 -18.97 -8.23
N VAL A 31 21.86 -18.24 -7.71
CA VAL A 31 21.69 -16.82 -8.03
C VAL A 31 22.92 -16.05 -7.57
N ARG A 32 23.35 -16.24 -6.32
CA ARG A 32 24.53 -15.58 -5.72
C ARG A 32 25.84 -15.90 -6.41
N SER A 33 25.97 -17.09 -7.01
CA SER A 33 27.17 -17.47 -7.75
C SER A 33 27.18 -16.93 -9.19
N THR A 34 26.02 -16.59 -9.75
CA THR A 34 25.91 -16.21 -11.17
C THR A 34 25.84 -14.69 -11.36
N ILE A 35 25.13 -13.99 -10.48
CA ILE A 35 25.05 -12.52 -10.49
C ILE A 35 25.71 -11.97 -9.22
N ASP A 36 25.97 -10.66 -9.19
CA ASP A 36 26.51 -10.00 -7.99
C ASP A 36 25.63 -10.33 -6.78
N SER A 37 26.23 -10.95 -5.75
CA SER A 37 25.57 -11.32 -4.49
C SER A 37 24.81 -10.17 -3.84
N LYS A 38 25.21 -8.91 -4.08
CA LYS A 38 24.51 -7.70 -3.62
C LYS A 38 23.13 -7.53 -4.24
N LEU A 39 22.84 -8.14 -5.40
CA LEU A 39 21.54 -8.11 -6.06
C LEU A 39 20.57 -9.14 -5.48
N SER A 40 21.11 -10.20 -4.86
CA SER A 40 20.34 -11.26 -4.17
C SER A 40 20.44 -11.15 -2.64
N ASP A 41 20.76 -9.96 -2.12
CA ASP A 41 20.70 -9.65 -0.70
C ASP A 41 19.28 -9.86 -0.19
N ASN A 42 19.16 -10.42 1.02
CA ASN A 42 17.89 -10.79 1.62
C ASN A 42 16.90 -9.63 1.66
N ARG A 43 17.37 -8.40 1.91
CA ARG A 43 16.51 -7.20 1.97
C ARG A 43 15.89 -6.85 0.63
N LYS A 44 16.63 -7.04 -0.47
CA LYS A 44 16.12 -6.80 -1.83
C LYS A 44 15.12 -7.87 -2.24
N LEU A 45 15.38 -9.11 -1.87
CA LEU A 45 14.45 -10.21 -2.12
C LEU A 45 13.15 -10.03 -1.34
N GLU A 46 13.21 -9.67 -0.05
CA GLU A 46 12.00 -9.34 0.70
C GLU A 46 11.28 -8.11 0.13
N ALA A 47 12.01 -7.15 -0.48
CA ALA A 47 11.39 -6.03 -1.21
C ALA A 47 10.57 -6.48 -2.42
N CYS A 48 11.17 -7.31 -3.27
CA CYS A 48 10.50 -7.84 -4.44
C CYS A 48 9.31 -8.73 -4.05
N ARG A 49 9.45 -9.49 -2.95
CA ARG A 49 8.36 -10.31 -2.39
C ARG A 49 7.24 -9.43 -1.81
N TYR A 50 7.59 -8.34 -1.13
CA TYR A 50 6.64 -7.36 -0.59
C TYR A 50 5.78 -6.74 -1.70
N LEU A 51 6.36 -6.48 -2.87
CA LEU A 51 5.65 -6.02 -4.06
C LEU A 51 4.91 -7.13 -4.81
N GLY A 52 5.00 -8.40 -4.38
CA GLY A 52 4.38 -9.54 -5.05
C GLY A 52 5.05 -9.93 -6.38
N LEU A 53 6.28 -9.48 -6.62
CA LEU A 53 7.01 -9.71 -7.87
C LEU A 53 7.81 -11.03 -7.88
N ILE A 54 8.08 -11.59 -6.71
CA ILE A 54 8.75 -12.89 -6.58
C ILE A 54 8.06 -13.75 -5.52
N ASP A 55 8.17 -15.07 -5.72
CA ASP A 55 7.85 -16.06 -4.71
C ASP A 55 9.15 -16.63 -4.13
N ARG A 56 9.07 -17.00 -2.84
CA ARG A 56 10.20 -17.56 -2.08
C ARG A 56 9.71 -18.67 -1.16
N ASP A 57 10.40 -19.81 -1.18
CA ASP A 57 10.16 -20.96 -0.28
C ASP A 57 11.20 -21.06 0.85
N GLY A 58 12.10 -20.08 0.92
CA GLY A 58 13.20 -19.96 1.89
C GLY A 58 14.56 -20.10 1.21
N THR A 59 14.77 -21.21 0.49
CA THR A 59 16.04 -21.58 -0.16
C THR A 59 16.05 -21.29 -1.66
N ASN A 60 14.89 -21.24 -2.28
CA ASN A 60 14.70 -20.97 -3.70
C ASN A 60 13.86 -19.71 -3.91
N ILE A 61 14.03 -19.11 -5.09
CA ILE A 61 13.22 -18.00 -5.57
C ILE A 61 12.73 -18.25 -6.99
N LYS A 62 11.58 -17.69 -7.33
CA LYS A 62 11.09 -17.61 -8.71
C LYS A 62 10.38 -16.28 -8.94
N LEU A 63 10.30 -15.85 -10.20
CA LEU A 63 9.41 -14.75 -10.58
C LEU A 63 7.96 -15.21 -10.41
N SER A 64 7.13 -14.36 -9.80
CA SER A 64 5.67 -14.49 -9.84
C SER A 64 5.16 -14.14 -11.25
N ASP A 65 3.86 -14.27 -11.50
CA ASP A 65 3.26 -13.88 -12.78
C ASP A 65 3.46 -12.38 -13.05
N SER A 66 3.26 -11.53 -12.04
CA SER A 66 3.57 -10.09 -12.11
C SER A 66 5.05 -9.83 -12.33
N GLY A 67 5.94 -10.57 -11.66
CA GLY A 67 7.38 -10.46 -11.88
C GLY A 67 7.83 -10.85 -13.29
N ARG A 68 7.18 -11.86 -13.89
CA ARG A 68 7.40 -12.25 -15.28
C ARG A 68 6.90 -11.20 -16.25
N ALA A 69 5.73 -10.62 -16.01
CA ALA A 69 5.23 -9.49 -16.79
C ALA A 69 6.19 -8.30 -16.73
N TYR A 70 6.68 -7.94 -15.55
CA TYR A 70 7.67 -6.87 -15.37
C TYR A 70 8.99 -7.15 -16.11
N ALA A 71 9.56 -8.36 -15.94
CA ALA A 71 10.81 -8.72 -16.61
C ALA A 71 10.64 -8.86 -18.14
N GLY A 72 9.44 -9.28 -18.55
CA GLY A 72 9.01 -9.53 -19.91
C GLY A 72 8.83 -8.26 -20.73
N GLY A 73 8.19 -7.27 -20.11
CA GLY A 73 7.56 -6.17 -20.81
C GLY A 73 8.43 -4.94 -21.06
N ASP A 74 7.84 -4.04 -21.83
CA ASP A 74 8.36 -2.71 -22.12
C ASP A 74 8.17 -1.73 -20.94
N ASP A 75 8.57 -0.47 -21.12
CA ASP A 75 8.51 0.52 -20.05
C ASP A 75 7.08 0.82 -19.58
N ALA A 76 6.08 0.75 -20.48
CA ALA A 76 4.68 0.99 -20.13
C ALA A 76 4.09 -0.21 -19.38
N GLU A 77 4.38 -1.44 -19.83
CA GLU A 77 3.97 -2.67 -19.15
C GLU A 77 4.61 -2.77 -17.75
N ARG A 78 5.89 -2.39 -17.62
CA ARG A 78 6.59 -2.32 -16.33
C ARG A 78 5.94 -1.32 -15.38
N ALA A 79 5.61 -0.13 -15.88
CA ALA A 79 4.92 0.89 -15.09
C ALA A 79 3.54 0.40 -14.63
N ALA A 80 2.78 -0.28 -15.49
CA ALA A 80 1.50 -0.87 -15.14
C ALA A 80 1.62 -1.94 -14.04
N VAL A 81 2.65 -2.80 -14.10
CA VAL A 81 2.92 -3.79 -13.04
C VAL A 81 3.28 -3.12 -11.73
N MET A 82 4.14 -2.10 -11.75
CA MET A 82 4.52 -1.36 -10.54
C MET A 82 3.33 -0.60 -9.94
N LEU A 83 2.46 -0.05 -10.78
CA LEU A 83 1.21 0.58 -10.34
C LEU A 83 0.28 -0.42 -9.66
N ALA A 84 0.12 -1.61 -10.24
CA ALA A 84 -0.65 -2.68 -9.62
C ALA A 84 -0.06 -3.11 -8.26
N ALA A 85 1.28 -3.16 -8.15
CA ALA A 85 1.97 -3.43 -6.89
C ALA A 85 1.80 -2.32 -5.84
N LEU A 86 1.72 -1.04 -6.24
CA LEU A 86 1.38 0.05 -5.32
C LEU A 86 -0.04 -0.06 -4.79
N ARG A 87 -0.99 -0.45 -5.66
CA ARG A 87 -2.40 -0.62 -5.28
C ARG A 87 -2.64 -1.82 -4.37
N SER A 88 -1.86 -2.90 -4.52
CA SER A 88 -2.02 -4.11 -3.71
C SER A 88 -1.52 -3.95 -2.27
N VAL A 89 -0.65 -2.98 -2.02
CA VAL A 89 -0.09 -2.69 -0.70
C VAL A 89 -0.86 -1.57 -0.02
N PRO A 90 -1.58 -1.82 1.09
CA PRO A 90 -2.41 -0.81 1.77
C PRO A 90 -1.64 0.44 2.19
N LEU A 91 -0.39 0.28 2.65
CA LEU A 91 0.49 1.39 3.01
C LEU A 91 0.73 2.34 1.82
N TYR A 92 0.90 1.79 0.60
CA TYR A 92 1.22 2.57 -0.58
C TYR A 92 -0.01 3.17 -1.23
N SER A 93 -1.10 2.42 -1.39
CA SER A 93 -2.34 2.93 -1.95
C SER A 93 -2.89 4.12 -1.13
N GLN A 94 -2.96 3.98 0.19
CA GLN A 94 -3.40 5.08 1.08
C GLN A 94 -2.46 6.29 1.05
N THR A 95 -1.19 6.11 0.69
CA THR A 95 -0.25 7.22 0.51
C THR A 95 -0.50 7.97 -0.79
N VAL A 96 -0.80 7.24 -1.87
CA VAL A 96 -1.18 7.84 -3.16
C VAL A 96 -2.49 8.63 -2.99
N ASP A 97 -3.47 8.07 -2.31
CA ASP A 97 -4.74 8.77 -2.00
C ASP A 97 -4.49 10.03 -1.18
N TRP A 98 -3.64 9.96 -0.14
CA TRP A 98 -3.28 11.12 0.65
C TRP A 98 -2.59 12.21 -0.17
N ILE A 99 -1.65 11.85 -1.07
CA ILE A 99 -0.99 12.80 -1.98
C ILE A 99 -2.03 13.49 -2.87
N HIS A 100 -2.98 12.73 -3.41
CA HIS A 100 -4.07 13.23 -4.25
C HIS A 100 -4.96 14.23 -3.51
N TYR A 101 -5.57 13.82 -2.39
CA TYR A 101 -6.55 14.64 -1.67
C TYR A 101 -5.93 15.85 -0.95
N ASN A 102 -4.62 15.83 -0.70
CA ASN A 102 -3.91 16.97 -0.11
C ASN A 102 -3.18 17.82 -1.17
N HIS A 103 -3.36 17.53 -2.47
CA HIS A 103 -2.75 18.22 -3.60
C HIS A 103 -1.23 18.42 -3.44
N LYS A 104 -0.54 17.40 -2.92
CA LYS A 104 0.90 17.47 -2.67
C LYS A 104 1.66 17.26 -3.98
N ALA A 105 2.08 18.35 -4.62
CA ALA A 105 2.86 18.26 -5.86
C ALA A 105 4.33 17.81 -5.62
N GLU A 106 4.91 18.16 -4.47
CA GLU A 106 6.28 17.77 -4.13
C GLU A 106 6.38 17.22 -2.69
N PRO A 107 5.70 16.12 -2.34
CA PRO A 107 5.79 15.52 -1.01
C PRO A 107 7.23 15.13 -0.70
N THR A 108 7.74 15.61 0.43
CA THR A 108 9.07 15.25 0.90
C THR A 108 9.04 13.93 1.67
N LYS A 109 10.21 13.32 1.84
CA LYS A 109 10.41 12.18 2.73
C LYS A 109 9.82 12.43 4.12
N THR A 110 10.00 13.63 4.65
CA THR A 110 9.51 14.00 5.99
C THR A 110 7.98 14.05 6.03
N ASP A 111 7.34 14.61 5.00
CA ASP A 111 5.87 14.70 4.95
C ASP A 111 5.24 13.31 4.94
N VAL A 112 5.74 12.41 4.08
CA VAL A 112 5.23 11.03 3.99
C VAL A 112 5.57 10.23 5.24
N GLY A 113 6.77 10.40 5.79
CA GLY A 113 7.18 9.74 7.03
C GLY A 113 6.28 10.12 8.22
N ASN A 114 5.93 11.41 8.35
CA ASN A 114 5.01 11.89 9.38
C ASN A 114 3.60 11.33 9.14
N TYR A 115 3.10 11.37 7.90
CA TYR A 115 1.81 10.78 7.56
C TYR A 115 1.72 9.29 7.93
N TRP A 116 2.76 8.52 7.63
CA TRP A 116 2.81 7.10 7.99
C TRP A 116 2.84 6.88 9.51
N HIS A 117 3.59 7.71 10.23
CA HIS A 117 3.65 7.64 11.68
C HIS A 117 2.28 7.97 12.33
N ASP A 118 1.59 8.98 11.80
CA ASP A 118 0.36 9.50 12.40
C ASP A 118 -0.88 8.70 12.02
N LYS A 119 -0.92 8.13 10.80
CA LYS A 119 -2.14 7.51 10.23
C LYS A 119 -2.00 6.02 9.91
N LEU A 120 -0.78 5.53 9.65
CA LEU A 120 -0.54 4.17 9.15
C LEU A 120 0.42 3.38 10.03
N GLN A 121 0.50 3.70 11.33
CA GLN A 121 1.46 3.08 12.26
C GLN A 121 1.30 1.56 12.36
N SER A 122 0.07 1.04 12.24
CA SER A 122 -0.20 -0.39 12.26
C SER A 122 0.44 -1.14 11.08
N GLU A 123 0.57 -0.47 9.93
CA GLU A 123 1.12 -1.04 8.68
C GLU A 123 2.66 -1.02 8.66
N LEU A 124 3.30 -0.27 9.55
CA LEU A 124 4.77 -0.12 9.58
C LEU A 124 5.50 -1.31 10.23
N ASP A 125 4.78 -2.23 10.88
CA ASP A 125 5.36 -3.43 11.51
C ASP A 125 6.55 -3.09 12.45
N GLY A 126 6.45 -1.97 13.15
CA GLY A 126 7.49 -1.47 14.06
C GLY A 126 8.66 -0.73 13.39
N ALA A 127 8.63 -0.46 12.09
CA ALA A 127 9.65 0.33 11.41
C ALA A 127 9.75 1.76 11.99
N LYS A 128 10.94 2.15 12.45
CA LYS A 128 11.25 3.47 13.02
C LYS A 128 12.51 4.07 12.40
N ASP A 129 12.69 5.37 12.56
CA ASP A 129 13.88 6.13 12.18
C ASP A 129 14.41 5.86 10.76
N THR A 130 15.52 5.12 10.67
CA THR A 130 16.20 4.78 9.42
C THR A 130 15.40 3.78 8.58
N ALA A 131 14.70 2.83 9.21
CA ALA A 131 13.86 1.87 8.50
C ALA A 131 12.64 2.57 7.88
N LEU A 132 12.01 3.50 8.62
CA LEU A 132 10.93 4.34 8.09
C LEU A 132 11.42 5.20 6.92
N THR A 133 12.58 5.83 7.08
CA THR A 133 13.23 6.61 6.02
C THR A 133 13.45 5.79 4.75
N ASP A 134 14.03 4.60 4.89
CA ASP A 134 14.36 3.73 3.76
C ASP A 134 13.08 3.22 3.06
N ALA A 135 12.03 2.94 3.82
CA ALA A 135 10.73 2.54 3.32
C ALA A 135 10.04 3.65 2.50
N VAL A 136 10.05 4.89 2.97
CA VAL A 136 9.52 6.04 2.22
C VAL A 136 10.31 6.26 0.93
N ILE A 137 11.65 6.14 0.99
CA ILE A 137 12.48 6.23 -0.21
C ILE A 137 12.15 5.11 -1.20
N PHE A 138 11.91 3.90 -0.71
CA PHE A 138 11.51 2.78 -1.55
C PHE A 138 10.14 3.04 -2.20
N PHE A 139 9.16 3.54 -1.45
CA PHE A 139 7.87 3.99 -2.01
C PHE A 139 8.07 5.01 -3.13
N PHE A 140 8.90 6.05 -2.95
CA PHE A 140 9.16 7.02 -4.02
C PHE A 140 9.77 6.41 -5.27
N ARG A 141 10.66 5.43 -5.13
CA ARG A 141 11.24 4.72 -6.28
C ARG A 141 10.20 3.88 -7.02
N VAL A 142 9.30 3.24 -6.31
CA VAL A 142 8.21 2.46 -6.92
C VAL A 142 7.20 3.40 -7.58
N ALA A 143 6.87 4.54 -6.96
CA ALA A 143 6.00 5.57 -7.53
C ALA A 143 6.57 6.17 -8.83
N ASP A 144 7.88 6.44 -8.86
CA ASP A 144 8.61 6.86 -10.06
C ASP A 144 8.54 5.79 -11.17
N ALA A 145 8.83 4.53 -10.83
CA ALA A 145 8.74 3.41 -11.77
C ALA A 145 7.31 3.14 -12.26
N ALA A 146 6.29 3.47 -11.47
CA ALA A 146 4.88 3.35 -11.82
C ALA A 146 4.35 4.54 -12.64
N GLY A 147 5.17 5.57 -12.88
CA GLY A 147 4.76 6.76 -13.64
C GLY A 147 3.88 7.74 -12.86
N LEU A 148 3.85 7.67 -11.52
CA LEU A 148 3.07 8.60 -10.67
C LEU A 148 3.80 9.93 -10.39
N GLY A 149 5.00 10.09 -10.94
CA GLY A 149 5.85 11.25 -10.72
C GLY A 149 7.32 10.92 -10.94
N LYS A 150 8.20 11.81 -10.49
CA LYS A 150 9.65 11.64 -10.59
C LYS A 150 10.31 11.68 -9.22
N PHE A 151 11.02 10.62 -8.86
CA PHE A 151 11.79 10.60 -7.61
C PHE A 151 13.04 11.48 -7.73
N ILE A 152 13.24 12.36 -6.75
CA ILE A 152 14.43 13.20 -6.64
C ILE A 152 15.17 12.85 -5.35
N ALA A 153 16.30 12.17 -5.53
CA ALA A 153 17.21 11.80 -4.44
C ALA A 153 17.84 13.04 -3.75
N PRO A 154 18.25 12.92 -2.47
CA PRO A 154 18.99 13.99 -1.80
C PRO A 154 20.34 14.20 -2.49
N GLY A 155 20.79 15.45 -2.57
CA GLY A 155 22.01 15.83 -3.29
C GLY A 155 22.59 17.16 -2.84
N LYS A 156 23.67 17.61 -3.50
CA LYS A 156 24.30 18.91 -3.23
C LYS A 156 23.28 20.03 -3.51
N GLY A 157 22.79 20.68 -2.45
CA GLY A 157 21.78 21.73 -2.52
C GLY A 157 20.35 21.29 -2.16
N ARG A 158 20.10 19.99 -1.97
CA ARG A 158 18.81 19.47 -1.51
C ARG A 158 19.01 18.36 -0.46
N PRO A 159 18.85 18.68 0.84
CA PRO A 159 19.14 17.71 1.90
C PRO A 159 18.10 16.59 2.00
N ILE A 160 16.91 16.76 1.40
CA ILE A 160 15.76 15.88 1.60
C ILE A 160 15.29 15.29 0.26
N ALA A 161 15.04 13.98 0.24
CA ALA A 161 14.39 13.29 -0.87
C ALA A 161 12.94 13.76 -1.05
N LEU A 162 12.48 13.89 -2.28
CA LEU A 162 11.08 14.17 -2.58
C LEU A 162 10.61 13.44 -3.82
N LEU A 163 9.30 13.30 -3.95
CA LEU A 163 8.64 12.87 -5.18
C LEU A 163 8.05 14.10 -5.83
N ARG A 164 8.42 14.39 -7.09
CA ARG A 164 7.68 15.37 -7.90
C ARG A 164 6.50 14.65 -8.52
N SER A 165 5.35 14.76 -7.88
CA SER A 165 4.14 14.04 -8.24
C SER A 165 3.55 14.56 -9.55
N ASP A 166 3.13 13.64 -10.39
CA ASP A 166 2.26 13.94 -11.52
C ASP A 166 0.81 13.83 -11.01
N LEU A 167 0.22 14.99 -10.69
CA LEU A 167 -1.12 15.03 -10.09
C LEU A 167 -2.19 14.50 -11.04
N GLU A 168 -1.99 14.63 -12.36
CA GLU A 168 -2.94 14.11 -13.36
C GLU A 168 -2.87 12.59 -13.41
N ALA A 169 -1.67 12.02 -13.46
CA ALA A 169 -1.49 10.57 -13.41
C ALA A 169 -2.03 9.97 -12.10
N ILE A 170 -1.79 10.65 -10.96
CA ILE A 170 -2.32 10.25 -9.66
C ILE A 170 -3.85 10.34 -9.64
N GLU A 171 -4.44 11.41 -10.16
CA GLU A 171 -5.90 11.57 -10.24
C GLU A 171 -6.54 10.46 -11.05
N GLN A 172 -6.00 10.13 -12.23
CA GLN A 172 -6.48 9.01 -13.05
C GLN A 172 -6.45 7.67 -12.31
N VAL A 173 -5.44 7.51 -11.44
CA VAL A 173 -5.25 6.30 -10.63
C VAL A 173 -6.19 6.24 -9.45
N VAL A 174 -6.47 7.36 -8.78
CA VAL A 174 -7.34 7.41 -7.58
C VAL A 174 -8.81 7.45 -7.95
N THR A 175 -9.19 8.29 -8.91
CA THR A 175 -10.59 8.47 -9.33
C THR A 175 -11.08 7.35 -10.25
N GLY A 176 -10.16 6.55 -10.78
CA GLY A 176 -10.48 5.44 -11.66
C GLY A 176 -11.06 5.93 -12.96
N SER A 177 -10.19 6.35 -13.89
CA SER A 177 -10.55 6.28 -15.30
C SER A 177 -10.60 4.80 -15.69
N ALA A 178 -11.70 4.15 -15.30
CA ALA A 178 -12.11 2.84 -15.75
C ALA A 178 -12.52 2.95 -17.22
N SER A 179 -11.53 3.08 -18.12
CA SER A 179 -11.71 2.58 -19.48
C SER A 179 -11.57 1.06 -19.41
N GLN A 180 -12.57 0.44 -18.80
CA GLN A 180 -12.83 -0.98 -18.91
C GLN A 180 -13.35 -1.17 -20.34
N ALA A 181 -12.44 -1.34 -21.29
CA ALA A 181 -12.78 -1.80 -22.62
C ALA A 181 -13.38 -3.20 -22.47
N GLU A 182 -14.72 -3.20 -22.46
CA GLU A 182 -15.64 -4.27 -22.82
C GLU A 182 -14.95 -5.59 -23.15
N SER A 183 -14.82 -6.44 -22.13
CA SER A 183 -14.78 -7.88 -22.36
C SER A 183 -16.13 -8.26 -22.96
N SER A 184 -16.18 -8.30 -24.30
CA SER A 184 -17.25 -8.94 -25.04
C SER A 184 -17.24 -10.43 -24.70
N GLU A 185 -17.94 -10.77 -23.63
CA GLU A 185 -18.28 -12.13 -23.28
C GLU A 185 -19.23 -12.66 -24.36
N THR A 186 -18.63 -13.37 -25.32
CA THR A 186 -19.34 -14.16 -26.31
C THR A 186 -20.03 -15.30 -25.57
N GLN A 187 -21.30 -15.11 -25.19
CA GLN A 187 -22.17 -16.19 -24.78
C GLN A 187 -22.62 -16.97 -26.01
N ALA A 188 -21.97 -18.11 -26.25
CA ALA A 188 -22.49 -19.17 -27.10
C ALA A 188 -23.29 -20.16 -26.23
N LEU A 189 -24.56 -20.38 -26.61
CA LEU A 189 -25.48 -21.37 -26.01
C LEU A 189 -24.94 -22.80 -26.07
N PRO A 190 -25.49 -23.70 -25.23
CA PRO A 190 -26.33 -24.74 -25.82
C PRO A 190 -27.65 -25.04 -25.06
N ASP A 191 -28.64 -25.46 -25.86
CA ASP A 191 -30.00 -25.91 -25.50
C ASP A 191 -30.07 -27.04 -24.46
N PRO A 192 -31.18 -27.12 -23.68
CA PRO A 192 -31.64 -28.37 -23.07
C PRO A 192 -33.00 -28.84 -23.63
N PRO A 193 -33.18 -30.15 -23.92
CA PRO A 193 -34.48 -30.79 -24.03
C PRO A 193 -34.67 -31.88 -22.95
N PRO A 194 -35.85 -32.55 -22.80
CA PRO A 194 -36.89 -32.12 -21.86
C PRO A 194 -37.32 -33.21 -20.83
N ALA A 195 -38.04 -32.74 -19.81
CA ALA A 195 -39.08 -33.37 -18.98
C ALA A 195 -39.17 -34.90 -18.80
N GLY A 196 -39.15 -35.33 -17.52
CA GLY A 196 -39.70 -36.61 -17.05
C GLY A 196 -40.32 -36.46 -15.66
N THR A 197 -41.63 -36.71 -15.57
CA THR A 197 -42.53 -36.58 -14.40
C THR A 197 -42.62 -37.88 -13.59
N THR A 198 -42.75 -37.80 -12.25
CA THR A 198 -43.70 -38.52 -11.33
C THR A 198 -43.14 -38.45 -9.89
N ALA A 199 -43.76 -37.75 -8.93
CA ALA A 199 -44.98 -38.03 -8.14
C ALA A 199 -44.73 -38.87 -6.85
N GLY A 200 -45.08 -38.28 -5.68
CA GLY A 200 -45.17 -38.94 -4.36
C GLY A 200 -45.09 -37.95 -3.18
N ALA A 201 -46.20 -37.27 -2.83
CA ALA A 201 -47.03 -37.51 -1.63
C ALA A 201 -46.30 -37.29 -0.28
N GLY A 202 -46.47 -36.14 0.40
CA GLY A 202 -47.43 -35.91 1.50
C GLY A 202 -46.71 -36.05 2.87
N ARG A 203 -46.72 -35.16 3.86
CA ARG A 203 -47.80 -34.38 4.52
C ARG A 203 -47.14 -33.37 5.51
N PRO A 204 -47.79 -32.25 5.89
CA PRO A 204 -47.23 -31.20 6.76
C PRO A 204 -47.61 -31.36 8.25
N PRO A 205 -46.98 -30.58 9.15
CA PRO A 205 -47.77 -29.90 10.17
C PRO A 205 -47.39 -28.42 10.41
N ALA A 206 -48.44 -27.60 10.33
CA ALA A 206 -48.89 -26.44 11.12
C ALA A 206 -47.92 -25.42 11.79
N PRO A 207 -48.35 -24.13 11.87
CA PRO A 207 -47.55 -22.99 12.31
C PRO A 207 -47.69 -22.72 13.82
N VAL A 208 -46.63 -22.17 14.44
CA VAL A 208 -46.67 -21.65 15.82
C VAL A 208 -46.50 -20.12 15.80
N PRO A 209 -47.22 -19.36 16.64
CA PRO A 209 -47.40 -17.91 16.52
C PRO A 209 -46.24 -17.07 17.07
N ALA A 210 -46.18 -15.84 16.58
CA ALA A 210 -45.22 -14.78 16.89
C ALA A 210 -45.20 -14.31 18.35
N ALA A 211 -44.03 -13.82 18.79
CA ALA A 211 -43.89 -12.89 19.91
C ALA A 211 -42.91 -11.76 19.53
N PRO A 212 -43.09 -10.54 20.09
CA PRO A 212 -42.83 -9.29 19.40
C PRO A 212 -41.42 -8.72 19.61
N VAL A 213 -40.99 -7.95 18.62
CA VAL A 213 -39.85 -7.04 18.67
C VAL A 213 -40.14 -5.88 19.63
N THR A 214 -39.18 -5.57 20.51
CA THR A 214 -39.08 -4.26 21.16
C THR A 214 -37.67 -3.70 20.92
N PRO A 215 -37.54 -2.54 20.24
CA PRO A 215 -36.28 -1.85 20.09
C PRO A 215 -36.01 -1.00 21.34
N VAL A 216 -34.83 -1.14 21.94
CA VAL A 216 -34.31 -0.14 22.86
C VAL A 216 -32.99 0.37 22.29
N SER A 217 -33.09 1.54 21.67
CA SER A 217 -31.97 2.39 21.29
C SER A 217 -31.44 3.05 22.56
N VAL A 218 -30.15 2.90 22.85
CA VAL A 218 -29.44 3.78 23.78
C VAL A 218 -28.38 4.50 22.98
N GLN A 219 -28.77 5.67 22.51
CA GLN A 219 -27.92 6.68 21.90
C GLN A 219 -27.12 7.34 23.03
N THR A 220 -25.93 6.83 23.33
CA THR A 220 -24.97 7.57 24.14
C THR A 220 -24.30 8.60 23.25
N SER A 221 -24.46 9.88 23.60
CA SER A 221 -23.73 11.01 23.02
C SER A 221 -22.23 10.67 22.87
N PRO A 222 -21.56 11.07 21.78
CA PRO A 222 -20.13 10.84 21.67
C PRO A 222 -19.41 11.67 22.72
N ALA A 223 -19.02 11.04 23.84
CA ALA A 223 -18.01 11.58 24.73
C ALA A 223 -16.68 11.47 23.97
N ILE A 224 -16.30 12.55 23.30
CA ILE A 224 -15.02 12.67 22.60
C ILE A 224 -13.93 12.70 23.67
N HIS A 225 -13.25 11.55 23.85
CA HIS A 225 -12.08 11.45 24.71
C HIS A 225 -10.86 11.84 23.90
N ILE A 226 -10.29 13.01 24.17
CA ILE A 226 -9.06 13.47 23.53
C ILE A 226 -7.90 13.19 24.48
N ASN A 227 -6.97 12.32 24.08
CA ASN A 227 -5.71 12.11 24.78
C ASN A 227 -4.67 13.09 24.20
N LEU A 228 -4.21 14.05 25.00
CA LEU A 228 -3.16 14.99 24.61
C LEU A 228 -1.85 14.60 25.30
N GLU A 229 -0.84 14.25 24.51
CA GLU A 229 0.52 14.01 24.99
C GLU A 229 1.41 15.22 24.67
N ILE A 230 2.06 15.78 25.69
CA ILE A 230 2.90 16.99 25.55
C ILE A 230 4.35 16.61 25.85
N HIS A 231 5.21 16.74 24.85
CA HIS A 231 6.65 16.51 25.00
C HIS A 231 7.33 17.84 25.36
N ILE A 232 7.77 17.97 26.60
CA ILE A 232 8.45 19.16 27.11
C ILE A 232 9.95 18.88 27.10
N ALA A 233 10.73 19.73 26.42
CA ALA A 233 12.18 19.63 26.42
C ALA A 233 12.75 19.83 27.83
N ALA A 234 13.87 19.15 28.14
CA ALA A 234 14.46 19.16 29.48
C ALA A 234 14.94 20.56 29.96
N ASP A 235 15.10 21.50 29.04
CA ASP A 235 15.51 22.88 29.25
C ASP A 235 14.36 23.90 29.21
N ALA A 236 13.11 23.43 29.08
CA ALA A 236 11.95 24.31 29.04
C ALA A 236 11.79 25.07 30.36
N THR A 237 11.69 26.39 30.28
CA THR A 237 11.44 27.23 31.46
C THR A 237 9.98 27.14 31.91
N PRO A 238 9.67 27.36 33.20
CA PRO A 238 8.29 27.37 33.69
C PRO A 238 7.38 28.35 32.94
N ALA A 239 7.91 29.51 32.52
CA ALA A 239 7.17 30.48 31.73
C ALA A 239 6.77 29.94 30.35
N THR A 240 7.67 29.18 29.70
CA THR A 240 7.39 28.51 28.42
C THR A 240 6.30 27.44 28.57
N VAL A 241 6.32 26.68 29.68
CA VAL A 241 5.29 25.68 29.97
C VAL A 241 3.93 26.33 30.19
N GLU A 242 3.86 27.43 30.95
CA GLU A 242 2.63 28.19 31.14
C GLU A 242 2.05 28.73 29.83
N GLU A 243 2.91 29.22 28.93
CA GLU A 243 2.48 29.73 27.63
C GLU A 243 1.91 28.61 26.72
N ILE A 244 2.51 27.42 26.75
CA ILE A 244 2.00 26.23 26.05
C ILE A 244 0.58 25.91 26.53
N PHE A 245 0.36 25.81 27.85
CA PHE A 245 -0.96 25.50 28.39
C PHE A 245 -1.98 26.61 28.13
N LYS A 246 -1.57 27.89 28.18
CA LYS A 246 -2.44 29.04 27.89
C LYS A 246 -2.91 29.04 26.44
N ASN A 247 -2.02 28.76 25.50
CA ASN A 247 -2.38 28.66 24.08
C ASN A 247 -3.26 27.43 23.81
N MET A 248 -2.96 26.28 24.42
CA MET A 248 -3.79 25.08 24.29
C MET A 248 -5.21 25.26 24.84
N ARG A 249 -5.38 25.98 25.96
CA ARG A 249 -6.69 26.29 26.53
C ARG A 249 -7.62 26.99 25.53
N LYS A 250 -7.06 27.85 24.67
CA LYS A 250 -7.81 28.53 23.61
C LYS A 250 -8.41 27.55 22.60
N TYR A 251 -7.73 26.44 22.30
CA TYR A 251 -8.17 25.50 21.27
C TYR A 251 -8.99 24.33 21.84
N VAL A 252 -8.85 24.02 23.13
CA VAL A 252 -9.58 22.91 23.77
C VAL A 252 -10.92 23.37 24.36
N LEU A 253 -11.06 24.65 24.74
CA LEU A 253 -12.25 25.15 25.44
C LEU A 253 -13.06 26.23 24.70
N ALA A 254 -12.60 26.77 23.56
CA ALA A 254 -13.23 27.94 22.95
C ALA A 254 -14.27 27.67 21.84
N ASP A 255 -14.60 26.42 21.52
CA ASP A 255 -15.70 26.10 20.58
C ASP A 255 -16.97 25.70 21.33
N GLY A 256 -17.58 26.66 22.01
CA GLY A 256 -18.81 26.45 22.78
C GLY A 256 -19.57 27.71 23.20
N GLU A 257 -19.53 28.77 22.37
CA GLU A 257 -20.52 29.87 22.41
C GLU A 257 -21.36 29.88 21.13
#